data_AF-A0A0R3X0P0-F1
#
_entry.id   AF-A0A0R3X0P0-F1
#
_cell.length_a   1.000
_cell.length_b   1.000
_cell.length_c   1.000
_cell.angle_alpha   90.00
_cell.angle_beta   90.00
_cell.angle_gamma   90.00
#
_symmetry.space_group_name_H-M   'P 1'
#
loop_
_entity.id
_entity.type
_entity.pdbx_description
1 polymer ?
#
loop_
_entity_poly.entity_id
_entity_poly.type
_entity_poly.pdbx_seq_one_letter_code
_entity_poly.pdbx_strand_id
1 'polypeptide(L)'
;MHARDRWCPYVFDLGFYDPLKSGSIDGIVGHDIPPHDRAVCSAQSLRYRPSKGAFSENIFKLWKNEDVIEVSLFIGRLHPSVKYEELRSAFSRLLAEIKRAEAEVEQRRSRRHHNRHYNRDRSPWQRENSGGSSASLWPLVRVVKHPITGVSRGYAFAWFESPRDARRVLDTWRASSSLFCPKRFAPGDGIKVDLAQIFGDMPCWEQLIVEPSFSRSLPGWKPRRLGGGLGGMKESGQLRFGGIARPFRRPFRSFRDGEG
;
A
#
# COMPACT_ATOMS: atom_id res chain seq x y z
N MET A 1 -19.00 19.54 22.72
CA MET A 1 -17.71 19.52 21.98
C MET A 1 -17.79 18.47 20.88
N HIS A 2 -17.86 18.87 19.61
CA HIS A 2 -18.18 17.99 18.50
C HIS A 2 -17.01 17.04 18.20
N ALA A 3 -17.17 15.74 18.51
CA ALA A 3 -16.26 14.69 18.08
C ALA A 3 -16.26 14.64 16.54
N ARG A 4 -15.29 15.33 15.94
CA ARG A 4 -15.22 15.61 14.49
C ARG A 4 -15.30 14.32 13.66
N ASP A 5 -16.19 14.29 12.67
CA ASP A 5 -16.23 13.31 11.57
C ASP A 5 -14.82 13.11 10.98
N ARG A 6 -14.17 12.01 11.36
CA ARG A 6 -12.83 11.62 10.88
C ARG A 6 -12.95 10.27 10.19
N TRP A 7 -12.45 10.17 8.97
CA TRP A 7 -12.50 8.95 8.15
C TRP A 7 -11.17 8.19 8.14
N CYS A 8 -11.04 7.06 8.82
CA CYS A 8 -9.77 6.34 8.91
C CYS A 8 -9.65 5.19 7.89
N PRO A 9 -8.66 5.22 6.99
CA PRO A 9 -8.55 4.30 5.87
C PRO A 9 -7.91 2.95 6.17
N TYR A 10 -7.42 2.67 7.39
CA TYR A 10 -6.62 1.48 7.64
C TYR A 10 -7.18 0.56 8.72
N VAL A 11 -7.64 -0.61 8.27
CA VAL A 11 -7.85 -1.79 9.10
C VAL A 11 -6.54 -2.32 9.71
N PHE A 12 -5.39 -2.03 9.10
CA PHE A 12 -4.08 -2.45 9.63
C PHE A 12 -3.73 -1.80 10.96
N ASP A 13 -4.18 -0.57 11.22
CA ASP A 13 -3.97 0.09 12.52
C ASP A 13 -4.67 -0.67 13.67
N LEU A 14 -5.67 -1.51 13.33
CA LEU A 14 -6.37 -2.40 14.25
C LEU A 14 -5.62 -3.73 14.48
N GLY A 15 -4.61 -4.06 13.66
CA GLY A 15 -3.81 -5.28 13.75
C GLY A 15 -4.52 -6.57 13.30
N PHE A 16 -5.81 -6.52 12.96
CA PHE A 16 -6.60 -7.69 12.56
C PHE A 16 -7.75 -7.32 11.62
N TYR A 17 -7.98 -8.13 10.60
CA TYR A 17 -9.13 -8.02 9.69
C TYR A 17 -10.35 -8.72 10.26
N ASP A 18 -11.36 -7.94 10.62
CA ASP A 18 -12.68 -8.42 11.01
C ASP A 18 -13.68 -8.20 9.86
N PRO A 19 -14.24 -9.28 9.26
CA PRO A 19 -15.22 -9.17 8.19
C PRO A 19 -16.50 -8.41 8.59
N LEU A 20 -16.95 -8.53 9.85
CA LEU A 20 -18.14 -7.83 10.34
C LEU A 20 -17.87 -6.33 10.40
N LYS A 21 -16.77 -5.93 11.04
CA LYS A 21 -16.37 -4.52 11.14
C LYS A 21 -16.16 -3.93 9.75
N SER A 22 -15.49 -4.66 8.86
CA SER A 22 -15.28 -4.24 7.47
C SER A 22 -16.60 -4.16 6.68
N GLY A 23 -17.68 -4.80 7.14
CA GLY A 23 -19.01 -4.64 6.58
C GLY A 23 -19.77 -3.41 7.09
N SER A 24 -19.30 -2.77 8.16
CA SER A 24 -19.92 -1.61 8.78
C SER A 24 -19.17 -0.33 8.42
N ILE A 25 -19.90 0.71 8.03
CA ILE A 25 -19.33 2.01 7.66
C ILE A 25 -18.58 2.66 8.83
N ASP A 26 -19.09 2.48 10.04
CA ASP A 26 -18.53 3.05 11.26
C ASP A 26 -17.65 2.03 12.01
N GLY A 27 -17.41 0.84 11.46
CA GLY A 27 -16.60 -0.21 12.11
C GLY A 27 -17.12 -0.70 13.48
N ILE A 28 -18.23 -0.15 13.98
CA ILE A 28 -18.92 -0.59 15.20
C ILE A 28 -19.75 -1.82 14.84
N VAL A 29 -19.54 -2.88 15.61
CA VAL A 29 -20.32 -4.11 15.57
C VAL A 29 -20.60 -4.52 17.01
N GLY A 30 -21.87 -4.66 17.36
CA GLY A 30 -22.32 -5.23 18.63
C GLY A 30 -22.62 -6.71 18.49
N HIS A 31 -22.82 -7.40 19.60
CA HIS A 31 -23.22 -8.82 19.60
C HIS A 31 -24.56 -9.06 18.90
N ASP A 32 -25.42 -8.04 18.84
CA ASP A 32 -26.78 -8.11 18.29
C ASP A 32 -26.90 -7.57 16.86
N ILE A 33 -25.80 -7.15 16.23
CA ILE A 33 -25.85 -6.62 14.86
C ILE A 33 -25.56 -7.76 13.88
N PRO A 34 -26.57 -8.30 13.18
CA PRO A 34 -26.39 -9.39 12.25
C PRO A 34 -25.55 -8.95 11.04
N PRO A 35 -24.87 -9.88 10.35
CA PRO A 35 -24.15 -9.59 9.13
C PRO A 35 -25.07 -8.90 8.10
N HIS A 36 -24.61 -7.78 7.54
CA HIS A 36 -25.44 -6.98 6.64
C HIS A 36 -25.70 -7.65 5.28
N ASP A 37 -24.87 -8.61 4.87
CA ASP A 37 -25.02 -9.34 3.62
C ASP A 37 -24.52 -10.81 3.74
N ARG A 38 -24.92 -11.66 2.78
CA ARG A 38 -24.50 -13.07 2.71
C ARG A 38 -22.99 -13.24 2.54
N ALA A 39 -22.31 -12.25 1.97
CA ALA A 39 -20.88 -12.29 1.77
C ALA A 39 -20.15 -12.11 3.12
N VAL A 40 -20.62 -11.28 4.04
CA VAL A 40 -20.07 -11.16 5.39
C VAL A 40 -20.31 -12.45 6.18
N CYS A 41 -21.49 -13.06 6.10
CA CYS A 41 -21.72 -14.38 6.70
C CYS A 41 -20.68 -15.40 6.21
N SER A 42 -20.47 -15.44 4.88
CA SER A 42 -19.49 -16.35 4.26
C SER A 42 -18.07 -16.06 4.76
N ALA A 43 -17.70 -14.78 4.89
CA ALA A 43 -16.37 -14.37 5.35
C ALA A 43 -16.09 -14.74 6.81
N GLN A 44 -17.11 -14.75 7.67
CA GLN A 44 -16.99 -15.21 9.04
C GLN A 44 -16.79 -16.73 9.13
N SER A 45 -17.58 -17.49 8.35
CA SER A 45 -17.54 -18.95 8.41
C SER A 45 -16.33 -19.55 7.71
N LEU A 46 -15.85 -18.94 6.61
CA LEU A 46 -14.80 -19.52 5.77
C LEU A 46 -13.41 -19.15 6.26
N ARG A 47 -12.48 -20.12 6.28
CA ARG A 47 -11.06 -19.89 6.56
C ARG A 47 -10.29 -19.63 5.26
N TYR A 48 -9.53 -18.53 5.24
CA TYR A 48 -8.62 -18.26 4.13
C TYR A 48 -7.29 -18.96 4.41
N ARG A 49 -6.92 -19.89 3.52
CA ARG A 49 -5.61 -20.55 3.52
C ARG A 49 -5.01 -20.35 2.14
N PRO A 50 -4.02 -19.45 1.98
CA PRO A 50 -3.42 -19.27 0.68
C PRO A 50 -2.59 -20.50 0.29
N SER A 51 -2.64 -20.89 -0.98
CA SER A 51 -1.81 -21.99 -1.49
C SER A 51 -0.36 -21.50 -1.69
N LYS A 52 0.63 -22.37 -1.47
CA LYS A 52 2.05 -22.03 -1.69
C LYS A 52 2.33 -21.54 -3.12
N GLY A 53 1.60 -22.06 -4.12
CA GLY A 53 1.70 -21.64 -5.53
C GLY A 53 0.89 -20.38 -5.90
N ALA A 54 0.02 -19.86 -5.03
CA ALA A 54 -0.69 -18.61 -5.30
C ALA A 54 0.27 -17.41 -5.38
N PHE A 55 1.40 -17.52 -4.68
CA PHE A 55 2.40 -16.47 -4.62
C PHE A 55 3.58 -16.81 -5.52
N SER A 56 3.72 -16.05 -6.60
CA SER A 56 4.86 -16.14 -7.54
C SER A 56 6.19 -15.82 -6.89
N GLU A 57 6.17 -15.21 -5.72
CA GLU A 57 7.35 -14.93 -4.93
C GLU A 57 8.09 -16.23 -4.58
N ASN A 58 7.39 -17.35 -4.34
CA ASN A 58 8.01 -18.66 -4.17
C ASN A 58 8.66 -19.21 -5.47
N ILE A 59 8.25 -18.72 -6.64
CA ILE A 59 8.80 -19.12 -7.95
C ILE A 59 10.15 -18.44 -8.21
N PHE A 60 10.30 -17.18 -7.78
CA PHE A 60 11.55 -16.43 -7.99
C PHE A 60 12.65 -16.73 -6.96
N LYS A 61 12.43 -17.64 -5.99
CA LYS A 61 13.37 -17.95 -4.89
C LYS A 61 13.96 -16.70 -4.22
N LEU A 62 13.22 -15.59 -4.21
CA LEU A 62 13.70 -14.29 -3.72
C LEU A 62 13.88 -14.27 -2.19
N TRP A 63 13.66 -15.37 -1.45
CA TRP A 63 13.37 -15.33 -0.02
C TRP A 63 14.15 -16.39 0.77
N LYS A 64 14.85 -15.94 1.82
CA LYS A 64 15.47 -16.79 2.85
C LYS A 64 14.87 -16.60 4.27
N ASN A 65 14.18 -15.49 4.56
CA ASN A 65 13.68 -15.14 5.92
C ASN A 65 12.22 -14.63 5.93
N GLU A 66 11.60 -14.57 7.13
CA GLU A 66 10.18 -14.24 7.37
C GLU A 66 9.82 -12.73 7.36
N ASP A 67 10.81 -11.82 7.36
CA ASP A 67 10.64 -10.34 7.38
C ASP A 67 9.98 -9.74 6.11
N VAL A 68 9.52 -10.60 5.21
CA VAL A 68 9.13 -10.33 3.81
C VAL A 68 7.71 -9.77 3.69
N ILE A 69 6.92 -9.93 4.75
CA ILE A 69 5.49 -9.60 4.77
C ILE A 69 5.23 -8.10 4.54
N GLU A 70 6.20 -7.23 4.85
CA GLU A 70 6.09 -5.76 4.72
C GLU A 70 6.50 -5.20 3.35
N VAL A 71 7.05 -6.03 2.45
CA VAL A 71 7.74 -5.56 1.23
C VAL A 71 6.85 -5.56 -0.02
N SER A 72 5.61 -6.05 0.11
CA SER A 72 4.71 -6.22 -1.04
C SER A 72 3.55 -5.22 -1.03
N LEU A 73 3.37 -4.54 -2.16
CA LEU A 73 2.26 -3.63 -2.41
C LEU A 73 1.24 -4.28 -3.36
N PHE A 74 -0.03 -4.07 -3.05
CA PHE A 74 -1.17 -4.35 -3.90
C PHE A 74 -1.55 -3.11 -4.70
N ILE A 75 -1.77 -3.30 -6.00
CA ILE A 75 -2.20 -2.26 -6.93
C ILE A 75 -3.57 -2.68 -7.47
N GLY A 76 -4.63 -1.97 -7.06
CA GLY A 76 -6.01 -2.20 -7.51
C GLY A 76 -6.47 -1.17 -8.52
N ARG A 77 -7.59 -1.47 -9.21
CA ARG A 77 -8.19 -0.62 -10.27
C ARG A 77 -7.23 -0.31 -11.42
N LEU A 78 -6.34 -1.25 -11.72
CA LEU A 78 -5.44 -1.14 -12.86
C LEU A 78 -6.24 -1.26 -14.16
N HIS A 79 -6.02 -0.34 -15.10
CA HIS A 79 -6.67 -0.42 -16.39
C HIS A 79 -6.20 -1.67 -17.16
N PRO A 80 -7.10 -2.45 -17.81
CA PRO A 80 -6.73 -3.73 -18.41
C PRO A 80 -5.65 -3.67 -19.51
N SER A 81 -5.48 -2.52 -20.16
CA SER A 81 -4.44 -2.32 -21.19
C SER A 81 -3.04 -2.17 -20.63
N VAL A 82 -2.90 -1.84 -19.35
CA VAL A 82 -1.59 -1.53 -18.75
C VAL A 82 -0.74 -2.79 -18.67
N LYS A 83 0.45 -2.70 -19.27
CA LYS A 83 1.40 -3.81 -19.31
C LYS A 83 2.32 -3.80 -18.09
N TYR A 84 2.99 -4.93 -17.89
CA TYR A 84 3.99 -5.08 -16.82
C TYR A 84 5.10 -4.03 -16.91
N GLU A 85 5.62 -3.76 -18.11
CA GLU A 85 6.76 -2.86 -18.34
C GLU A 85 6.42 -1.40 -17.98
N GLU A 86 5.25 -0.94 -18.40
CA GLU A 86 4.74 0.41 -18.08
C GLU A 86 4.61 0.59 -16.56
N LEU A 87 3.97 -0.38 -15.90
CA LEU A 87 3.77 -0.34 -14.45
C LEU A 87 5.11 -0.40 -13.70
N ARG A 88 6.03 -1.27 -14.13
CA ARG A 88 7.38 -1.37 -13.56
C ARG A 88 8.16 -0.07 -13.75
N SER A 89 8.14 0.49 -14.95
CA SER A 89 8.84 1.74 -15.27
C SER A 89 8.32 2.89 -14.40
N ALA A 90 7.00 3.01 -14.22
CA ALA A 90 6.38 4.05 -13.40
C ALA A 90 6.78 3.92 -11.93
N PHE A 91 6.71 2.72 -11.33
CA PHE A 91 7.16 2.52 -9.95
C PHE A 91 8.67 2.69 -9.76
N SER A 92 9.48 2.34 -10.77
CA SER A 92 10.92 2.59 -10.76
C SER A 92 11.22 4.09 -10.77
N ARG A 93 10.53 4.86 -11.62
CA ARG A 93 10.63 6.32 -11.67
C ARG A 93 10.20 6.95 -10.34
N LEU A 94 9.08 6.49 -9.78
CA LEU A 94 8.61 6.92 -8.46
C LEU A 94 9.65 6.72 -7.37
N LEU A 95 10.24 5.52 -7.29
CA LEU A 95 11.25 5.22 -6.28
C LEU A 95 12.51 6.08 -6.47
N ALA A 96 12.93 6.31 -7.71
CA ALA A 96 14.08 7.16 -8.02
C ALA A 96 13.84 8.62 -7.58
N GLU A 97 12.66 9.17 -7.89
CA GLU A 97 12.28 10.53 -7.49
C GLU A 97 12.17 10.68 -5.97
N ILE A 98 11.65 9.67 -5.27
CA ILE A 98 11.63 9.65 -3.79
C ILE A 98 13.07 9.69 -3.24
N LYS A 99 13.97 8.84 -3.75
CA LYS A 99 15.36 8.78 -3.30
C LYS A 99 16.09 10.10 -3.57
N ARG A 100 15.83 10.75 -4.72
CA ARG A 100 16.36 12.08 -5.05
C ARG A 100 15.88 13.14 -4.06
N ALA A 101 14.57 13.22 -3.84
CA ALA A 101 13.97 14.18 -2.92
C ALA A 101 14.45 13.99 -1.46
N GLU A 102 14.61 12.75 -0.99
CA GLU A 102 15.20 12.48 0.34
C GLU A 102 16.65 12.95 0.43
N ALA A 103 17.47 12.68 -0.60
CA ALA A 103 18.87 13.09 -0.64
C ALA A 103 19.01 14.62 -0.60
N GLU A 104 18.14 15.35 -1.31
CA GLU A 104 18.10 16.81 -1.26
C GLU A 104 17.74 17.34 0.14
N VAL A 105 16.75 16.72 0.80
CA VAL A 105 16.37 17.09 2.17
C VAL A 105 17.53 16.84 3.13
N GLU A 106 18.23 15.72 3.00
CA GLU A 106 19.37 15.38 3.85
C GLU A 106 20.55 16.33 3.61
N GLN A 107 20.89 16.63 2.36
CA GLN A 107 21.92 17.62 2.03
C GLN A 107 21.61 18.99 2.62
N ARG A 108 20.34 19.43 2.59
CA ARG A 108 19.90 20.69 3.22
C ARG A 108 20.05 20.64 4.74
N ARG A 109 19.75 19.51 5.38
CA ARG A 109 19.97 19.32 6.83
C ARG A 109 21.45 19.40 7.17
N SER A 110 22.32 18.67 6.46
CA SER A 110 23.76 18.69 6.71
C SER A 110 24.37 20.09 6.55
N ARG A 111 23.94 20.86 5.53
CA ARG A 111 24.38 22.27 5.34
C ARG A 111 23.97 23.18 6.51
N ARG A 112 22.79 22.98 7.10
CA ARG A 112 22.34 23.74 8.29
C ARG A 112 23.17 23.42 9.53
N HIS A 113 23.64 22.19 9.67
CA HIS A 113 24.48 21.77 10.80
C HIS A 113 25.97 22.13 10.63
N HIS A 114 26.47 22.30 9.39
CA HIS A 114 27.86 22.73 9.12
C HIS A 114 28.15 24.20 9.43
N ASN A 115 27.14 25.03 9.73
CA ASN A 115 27.34 26.42 10.09
C ASN A 115 27.78 26.64 11.56
N ARG A 116 28.32 25.59 12.21
CA ARG A 116 28.74 25.66 13.62
C ARG A 116 30.10 25.05 13.97
N HIS A 117 30.87 24.50 13.02
CA HIS A 117 32.24 24.10 13.29
C HIS A 117 33.14 24.27 12.06
N TYR A 118 34.25 24.97 12.26
CA TYR A 118 35.37 25.03 11.34
C TYR A 118 35.91 23.63 11.01
N ASN A 119 36.37 23.51 9.76
CA ASN A 119 37.21 22.46 9.17
C ASN A 119 37.66 21.33 10.11
N ARG A 120 37.19 20.11 9.80
CA ARG A 120 38.01 18.92 9.99
C ARG A 120 37.95 18.05 8.73
N ASP A 121 39.14 17.85 8.20
CA ASP A 121 39.54 17.13 6.99
C ASP A 121 38.59 16.01 6.53
N ARG A 122 38.12 16.15 5.29
CA ARG A 122 37.56 15.02 4.53
C ARG A 122 38.71 14.09 4.14
N SER A 123 38.62 12.85 4.60
CA SER A 123 39.49 11.76 4.12
C SER A 123 39.31 11.56 2.60
N PRO A 124 40.39 11.51 1.80
CA PRO A 124 40.34 11.31 0.35
C PRO A 124 39.93 9.89 -0.10
N TRP A 125 39.66 8.99 0.85
CA TRP A 125 39.38 7.58 0.58
C TRP A 125 37.90 7.25 0.85
N GLN A 126 36.99 7.86 0.09
CA GLN A 126 35.68 7.25 -0.15
C GLN A 126 35.62 6.82 -1.61
N ARG A 127 35.95 5.55 -1.78
CA ARG A 127 35.88 4.79 -3.02
C ARG A 127 34.57 5.06 -3.76
N GLU A 128 34.73 5.48 -5.00
CA GLU A 128 33.78 5.28 -6.07
C GLU A 128 33.43 3.79 -6.13
N ASN A 129 32.20 3.44 -5.74
CA ASN A 129 31.61 2.19 -6.19
C ASN A 129 31.00 2.45 -7.58
N SER A 130 31.87 2.60 -8.57
CA SER A 130 31.59 2.37 -9.98
C SER A 130 31.51 0.85 -10.22
N GLY A 131 30.51 0.22 -9.61
CA GLY A 131 30.12 -1.16 -9.90
C GLY A 131 29.18 -1.17 -11.11
N GLY A 132 29.60 -1.82 -12.18
CA GLY A 132 28.93 -1.87 -13.48
C GLY A 132 27.41 -2.06 -13.40
N SER A 133 26.70 -1.24 -14.17
CA SER A 133 25.25 -1.22 -14.32
C SER A 133 24.70 -2.53 -14.92
N SER A 134 24.54 -3.54 -14.08
CA SER A 134 23.48 -4.53 -14.31
C SER A 134 22.19 -3.85 -13.88
N ALA A 135 21.37 -3.40 -14.84
CA ALA A 135 20.11 -2.71 -14.58
C ALA A 135 19.35 -3.41 -13.44
N SER A 136 19.14 -2.72 -12.32
CA SER A 136 18.46 -3.30 -11.17
C SER A 136 17.10 -3.83 -11.62
N LEU A 137 16.84 -5.12 -11.38
CA LEU A 137 15.59 -5.77 -11.77
C LEU A 137 14.39 -5.29 -10.94
N TRP A 138 14.65 -4.44 -9.93
CA TRP A 138 13.67 -3.88 -9.01
C TRP A 138 13.08 -2.55 -9.52
N PRO A 139 11.80 -2.26 -9.22
CA PRO A 139 10.85 -3.12 -8.50
C PRO A 139 10.36 -4.29 -9.36
N LEU A 140 10.09 -5.42 -8.72
CA LEU A 140 9.46 -6.55 -9.38
C LEU A 140 7.95 -6.34 -9.38
N VAL A 141 7.30 -6.55 -10.51
CA VAL A 141 5.86 -6.32 -10.67
C VAL A 141 5.22 -7.55 -11.30
N ARG A 142 4.01 -7.88 -10.87
CA ARG A 142 3.19 -8.92 -11.48
C ARG A 142 1.78 -8.40 -11.69
N VAL A 143 1.44 -8.17 -12.95
CA VAL A 143 0.05 -7.93 -13.35
C VAL A 143 -0.68 -9.27 -13.34
N VAL A 144 -1.80 -9.34 -12.62
CA VAL A 144 -2.57 -10.57 -12.53
C VAL A 144 -3.47 -10.69 -13.74
N LYS A 145 -3.35 -11.83 -14.43
CA LYS A 145 -4.08 -12.16 -15.65
C LYS A 145 -4.95 -13.38 -15.41
N HIS A 146 -6.00 -13.51 -16.21
CA HIS A 146 -6.80 -14.73 -16.29
C HIS A 146 -5.90 -15.89 -16.79
N PRO A 147 -5.89 -17.06 -16.13
CA PRO A 147 -4.97 -18.14 -16.48
C PRO A 147 -5.18 -18.69 -17.89
N ILE A 148 -6.44 -18.76 -18.34
CA ILE A 148 -6.80 -19.26 -19.68
C ILE A 148 -6.76 -18.12 -20.72
N THR A 149 -7.55 -17.06 -20.56
CA THR A 149 -7.69 -16.01 -21.58
C THR A 149 -6.53 -15.00 -21.64
N GLY A 150 -5.64 -14.97 -20.63
CA GLY A 150 -4.53 -14.01 -20.57
C GLY A 150 -4.94 -12.55 -20.32
N VAL A 151 -6.23 -12.25 -20.23
CA VAL A 151 -6.76 -10.90 -20.00
C VAL A 151 -6.40 -10.41 -18.60
N SER A 152 -6.01 -9.14 -18.47
CA SER A 152 -5.73 -8.52 -17.18
C SER A 152 -6.97 -8.54 -16.28
N ARG A 153 -6.80 -8.93 -15.02
CA ARG A 153 -7.85 -8.88 -13.99
C ARG A 153 -8.00 -7.50 -13.35
N GLY A 154 -7.21 -6.52 -13.79
CA GLY A 154 -7.27 -5.14 -13.30
C GLY A 154 -6.62 -4.93 -11.93
N TYR A 155 -5.68 -5.80 -11.56
CA TYR A 155 -4.84 -5.60 -10.37
C TYR A 155 -3.45 -6.21 -10.56
N ALA A 156 -2.50 -5.71 -9.78
CA ALA A 156 -1.11 -6.15 -9.80
C ALA A 156 -0.53 -6.21 -8.38
N PHE A 157 0.61 -6.87 -8.26
CA PHE A 157 1.45 -6.84 -7.07
C PHE A 157 2.82 -6.29 -7.42
N ALA A 158 3.39 -5.47 -6.54
CA ALA A 158 4.75 -4.96 -6.66
C ALA A 158 5.56 -5.35 -5.43
N TRP A 159 6.81 -5.77 -5.65
CA TRP A 159 7.78 -6.07 -4.62
C TRP A 159 9.00 -5.17 -4.79
N PHE A 160 9.50 -4.70 -3.67
CA PHE A 160 10.68 -3.85 -3.61
C PHE A 160 11.86 -4.60 -3.00
N GLU A 161 13.06 -4.07 -3.18
CA GLU A 161 14.27 -4.66 -2.61
C GLU A 161 14.30 -4.56 -1.08
N SER A 162 13.72 -3.49 -0.53
CA SER A 162 13.70 -3.21 0.91
C SER A 162 12.28 -2.89 1.40
N PRO A 163 11.87 -3.35 2.61
CA PRO A 163 10.63 -2.92 3.24
C PRO A 163 10.53 -1.40 3.37
N ARG A 164 11.66 -0.73 3.61
CA ARG A 164 11.73 0.73 3.70
C ARG A 164 11.35 1.40 2.39
N ASP A 165 11.79 0.85 1.27
CA ASP A 165 11.47 1.37 -0.06
C ASP A 165 9.98 1.15 -0.40
N ALA A 166 9.43 -0.01 -0.06
CA ALA A 166 7.98 -0.26 -0.18
C ALA A 166 7.16 0.74 0.66
N ARG A 167 7.57 0.98 1.90
CA ARG A 167 6.91 1.92 2.80
C ARG A 167 6.97 3.35 2.29
N ARG A 168 8.14 3.79 1.81
CA ARG A 168 8.34 5.10 1.20
C ARG A 168 7.43 5.33 -0.01
N VAL A 169 7.35 4.35 -0.90
CA VAL A 169 6.46 4.41 -2.08
C VAL A 169 5.02 4.56 -1.63
N LEU A 170 4.59 3.77 -0.65
CA LEU A 170 3.24 3.82 -0.11
C LEU A 170 2.91 5.16 0.57
N ASP A 171 3.81 5.68 1.41
CA ASP A 171 3.61 6.95 2.11
C ASP A 171 3.64 8.15 1.15
N THR A 172 4.53 8.12 0.16
CA THR A 172 4.60 9.12 -0.92
C THR A 172 3.34 9.10 -1.77
N TRP A 173 2.87 7.91 -2.16
CA TRP A 173 1.62 7.75 -2.91
C TRP A 173 0.44 8.35 -2.14
N ARG A 174 0.35 8.07 -0.84
CA ARG A 174 -0.71 8.62 0.04
C ARG A 174 -0.61 10.13 0.22
N ALA A 175 0.61 10.66 0.34
CA ALA A 175 0.83 12.10 0.50
C ALA A 175 0.54 12.89 -0.78
N SER A 176 0.66 12.24 -1.94
CA SER A 176 0.57 12.87 -3.26
C SER A 176 -0.77 12.61 -3.97
N SER A 177 -1.47 11.52 -3.63
CA SER A 177 -2.78 11.19 -4.21
C SER A 177 -3.90 12.05 -3.62
N SER A 178 -4.66 12.73 -4.49
CA SER A 178 -5.77 13.61 -4.14
C SER A 178 -7.06 12.86 -3.78
N LEU A 179 -7.25 11.65 -4.31
CA LEU A 179 -8.52 10.90 -4.21
C LEU A 179 -8.75 10.29 -2.83
N PHE A 180 -7.68 10.04 -2.08
CA PHE A 180 -7.77 9.25 -0.85
C PHE A 180 -7.07 9.89 0.36
N CYS A 181 -6.69 11.16 0.25
CA CYS A 181 -6.14 11.94 1.35
C CYS A 181 -7.14 13.04 1.75
N PRO A 182 -8.08 12.79 2.67
CA PRO A 182 -8.86 13.88 3.23
C PRO A 182 -7.90 14.84 3.95
N LYS A 183 -8.06 16.15 3.76
CA LYS A 183 -7.19 17.25 4.28
C LYS A 183 -6.83 17.21 5.79
N ARG A 184 -7.40 16.29 6.57
CA ARG A 184 -7.22 16.08 8.01
C ARG A 184 -6.43 14.80 8.36
N PHE A 185 -5.97 14.03 7.37
CA PHE A 185 -5.20 12.78 7.51
C PHE A 185 -3.76 12.89 7.01
N ALA A 186 -3.22 14.10 6.94
CA ALA A 186 -1.80 14.31 6.73
C ALA A 186 -1.08 14.37 8.09
N PRO A 187 -0.51 13.26 8.61
CA PRO A 187 0.81 13.36 9.20
C PRO A 187 1.79 13.62 8.03
N GLY A 188 2.43 14.78 8.08
CA GLY A 188 3.27 15.33 7.02
C GLY A 188 4.65 14.70 6.87
N ASP A 189 4.75 13.37 6.91
CA ASP A 189 6.05 12.66 6.87
C ASP A 189 6.41 12.12 5.48
N GLY A 190 5.42 11.97 4.59
CA GLY A 190 5.67 11.53 3.21
C GLY A 190 6.18 12.67 2.33
N ILE A 191 7.16 12.37 1.49
CA ILE A 191 7.58 13.30 0.42
C ILE A 191 6.41 13.44 -0.55
N LYS A 192 6.12 14.68 -0.95
CA LYS A 192 5.16 14.94 -2.02
C LYS A 192 5.89 14.94 -3.35
N VAL A 193 5.38 14.16 -4.29
CA VAL A 193 5.87 14.07 -5.66
C VAL A 193 4.72 14.34 -6.62
N ASP A 194 5.04 14.82 -7.82
CA ASP A 194 4.05 14.95 -8.87
C ASP A 194 3.76 13.59 -9.50
N LEU A 195 2.65 12.97 -9.11
CA LEU A 195 2.24 11.68 -9.66
C LEU A 195 1.83 11.78 -11.14
N ALA A 196 1.34 12.94 -11.60
CA ALA A 196 0.96 13.12 -13.00
C ALA A 196 2.19 13.10 -13.91
N GLN A 197 3.31 13.66 -13.45
CA GLN A 197 4.57 13.58 -14.18
C GLN A 197 5.09 12.13 -14.31
N ILE A 198 4.80 11.28 -13.33
CA ILE A 198 5.35 9.90 -13.28
C ILE A 198 4.43 8.89 -13.96
N PHE A 199 3.11 9.02 -13.74
CA PHE A 199 2.09 8.07 -14.19
C PHE A 199 1.18 8.63 -15.30
N GLY A 200 1.36 9.88 -15.73
CA GLY A 200 0.48 10.57 -16.69
C GLY A 200 0.26 9.84 -18.00
N ASP A 201 1.26 9.09 -18.47
CA ASP A 201 1.18 8.28 -19.69
C ASP A 201 0.26 7.05 -19.56
N MET A 202 -0.08 6.66 -18.33
CA MET A 202 -0.83 5.45 -18.04
C MET A 202 -2.34 5.74 -17.95
N PRO A 203 -3.18 4.96 -18.67
CA PRO A 203 -4.62 5.19 -18.65
C PRO A 203 -5.20 4.98 -17.25
N CYS A 204 -6.08 5.91 -16.86
CA CYS A 204 -6.80 5.89 -15.58
C CYS A 204 -5.89 5.80 -14.34
N TRP A 205 -4.65 6.28 -14.43
CA TRP A 205 -3.67 6.19 -13.34
C TRP A 205 -4.17 6.83 -12.03
N GLU A 206 -4.96 7.90 -12.13
CA GLU A 206 -5.54 8.58 -10.98
C GLU A 206 -6.39 7.61 -10.14
N GLN A 207 -7.11 6.69 -10.78
CA GLN A 207 -8.01 5.77 -10.10
C GLN A 207 -7.30 4.61 -9.39
N LEU A 208 -5.98 4.48 -9.57
CA LEU A 208 -5.20 3.39 -8.99
C LEU A 208 -5.28 3.42 -7.46
N ILE A 209 -5.46 2.23 -6.91
CA ILE A 209 -5.38 1.99 -5.48
C ILE A 209 -4.03 1.37 -5.20
N VAL A 210 -3.22 1.98 -4.33
CA VAL A 210 -1.97 1.38 -3.84
C VAL A 210 -2.09 1.15 -2.35
N GLU A 211 -2.03 -0.12 -1.94
CA GLU A 211 -2.16 -0.56 -0.54
C GLU A 211 -1.11 -1.63 -0.21
N PRO A 212 -0.84 -1.91 1.07
CA PRO A 212 -0.10 -3.12 1.44
C PRO A 212 -0.80 -4.39 0.94
N SER A 213 -0.03 -5.42 0.60
CA SER A 213 -0.61 -6.74 0.28
C SER A 213 -1.07 -7.44 1.55
N PHE A 214 -2.39 -7.42 1.81
CA PHE A 214 -2.98 -8.00 3.03
C PHE A 214 -3.06 -9.53 3.03
N SER A 215 -2.83 -10.17 1.89
CA SER A 215 -3.02 -11.61 1.72
C SER A 215 -2.17 -12.47 2.67
N ARG A 216 -1.04 -11.97 3.15
CA ARG A 216 -0.18 -12.62 4.15
C ARG A 216 0.11 -11.73 5.36
N SER A 217 -0.02 -10.42 5.22
CA SER A 217 0.38 -9.45 6.24
C SER A 217 -0.67 -9.11 7.27
N LEU A 218 -1.95 -9.32 6.94
CA LEU A 218 -3.03 -8.94 7.82
C LEU A 218 -3.71 -10.20 8.40
N PRO A 219 -3.51 -10.48 9.70
CA PRO A 219 -4.23 -11.55 10.38
C PRO A 219 -5.74 -11.44 10.16
N GLY A 220 -6.40 -12.57 9.94
CA GLY A 220 -7.85 -12.62 9.69
C GLY A 220 -8.28 -12.30 8.25
N TRP A 221 -7.37 -11.82 7.39
CA TRP A 221 -7.71 -11.37 6.03
C TRP A 221 -8.51 -12.39 5.23
N LYS A 222 -9.55 -11.91 4.54
CA LYS A 222 -10.35 -12.68 3.59
C LYS A 222 -10.39 -11.97 2.23
N PRO A 223 -10.09 -12.65 1.12
CA PRO A 223 -10.28 -12.08 -0.21
C PRO A 223 -11.77 -11.95 -0.56
N ARG A 224 -12.07 -11.13 -1.56
CA ARG A 224 -13.42 -10.82 -2.07
C ARG A 224 -14.27 -12.07 -2.36
N ARG A 225 -13.68 -13.10 -2.98
CA ARG A 225 -14.34 -14.37 -3.32
C ARG A 225 -14.83 -15.19 -2.11
N LEU A 226 -14.28 -14.92 -0.93
CA LEU A 226 -14.72 -15.51 0.33
C LEU A 226 -15.58 -14.54 1.13
N GLY A 227 -16.08 -13.47 0.50
CA GLY A 227 -16.96 -12.50 1.11
C GLY A 227 -16.30 -11.31 1.81
N GLY A 228 -14.96 -11.31 1.90
CA GLY A 228 -14.19 -10.21 2.50
C GLY A 228 -13.74 -9.14 1.51
N GLY A 229 -12.49 -8.71 1.64
CA GLY A 229 -11.87 -7.62 0.88
C GLY A 229 -12.07 -6.24 1.51
N LEU A 230 -11.54 -5.22 0.84
CA LEU A 230 -11.71 -3.80 1.17
C LEU A 230 -12.20 -3.02 -0.05
N GLY A 231 -12.96 -1.96 0.18
CA GLY A 231 -13.56 -1.16 -0.88
C GLY A 231 -14.74 -1.85 -1.55
N GLY A 232 -14.94 -1.55 -2.84
CA GLY A 232 -16.06 -2.06 -3.63
C GLY A 232 -17.09 -0.97 -3.95
N MET A 233 -18.14 -1.39 -4.65
CA MET A 233 -19.27 -0.58 -5.06
C MET A 233 -20.51 -1.05 -4.31
N LYS A 234 -21.43 -0.14 -3.99
CA LYS A 234 -22.68 -0.51 -3.30
C LYS A 234 -23.56 -1.34 -4.25
N GLU A 235 -23.51 -0.98 -5.52
CA GLU A 235 -24.23 -1.54 -6.65
C GLU A 235 -23.82 -2.99 -6.93
N SER A 236 -22.56 -3.35 -6.62
CA SER A 236 -22.07 -4.72 -6.79
C SER A 236 -22.48 -5.68 -5.66
N GLY A 237 -23.29 -5.22 -4.69
CA GLY A 237 -23.74 -6.02 -3.55
C GLY A 237 -22.64 -6.44 -2.58
N GLN A 238 -21.43 -5.86 -2.70
CA GLN A 238 -20.29 -6.22 -1.88
C GLN A 238 -19.41 -4.98 -1.61
N LEU A 239 -19.84 -4.15 -0.66
CA LEU A 239 -19.12 -2.97 -0.20
C LEU A 239 -18.43 -3.26 1.15
N ARG A 240 -17.15 -2.91 1.27
CA ARG A 240 -16.36 -3.11 2.49
C ARG A 240 -15.59 -1.84 2.84
N PHE A 241 -15.48 -1.55 4.11
CA PHE A 241 -14.83 -0.38 4.70
C PHE A 241 -13.50 -0.75 5.38
N GLY A 242 -12.70 0.26 5.73
CA GLY A 242 -11.40 0.11 6.37
C GLY A 242 -10.21 0.03 5.42
N GLY A 243 -10.43 0.31 4.13
CA GLY A 243 -9.37 0.49 3.14
C GLY A 243 -9.32 1.93 2.64
N ILE A 244 -8.33 2.25 1.80
CA ILE A 244 -8.09 3.60 1.28
C ILE A 244 -9.25 4.13 0.45
N ALA A 245 -9.89 3.27 -0.35
CA ALA A 245 -11.01 3.64 -1.19
C ALA A 245 -12.34 3.81 -0.43
N ARG A 246 -12.46 3.18 0.74
CA ARG A 246 -13.66 3.21 1.61
C ARG A 246 -13.19 3.20 3.07
N PRO A 247 -12.78 4.34 3.62
CA PRO A 247 -12.35 4.43 5.01
C PRO A 247 -13.52 4.20 5.98
N PHE A 248 -13.21 3.88 7.24
CA PHE A 248 -14.22 3.88 8.32
C PHE A 248 -14.59 5.31 8.71
N ARG A 249 -15.85 5.56 9.05
CA ARG A 249 -16.27 6.82 9.66
C ARG A 249 -16.15 6.73 11.19
N ARG A 250 -15.55 7.74 11.83
CA ARG A 250 -15.54 7.85 13.29
C ARG A 250 -16.92 8.27 13.84
N PRO A 251 -17.28 7.83 15.07
CA PRO A 251 -16.43 7.09 16.01
C PRO A 251 -16.42 5.59 15.70
N PHE A 252 -15.24 5.04 15.47
CA PHE A 252 -14.99 3.60 15.59
C PHE A 252 -13.95 3.44 16.70
N ARG A 253 -14.13 2.48 17.61
CA ARG A 253 -13.15 2.24 18.68
C ARG A 253 -11.97 1.50 18.07
N SER A 254 -10.81 2.12 17.95
CA SER A 254 -9.59 1.37 17.66
C SER A 254 -9.16 0.59 18.92
N PHE A 255 -8.46 -0.54 18.75
CA PHE A 255 -7.93 -1.29 19.90
C PHE A 255 -6.95 -0.44 20.76
N ARG A 256 -6.42 0.66 20.22
CA ARG A 256 -5.48 1.56 20.91
C ARG A 256 -6.15 2.74 21.63
N ASP A 257 -7.45 2.97 21.43
CA ASP A 257 -8.16 4.08 22.10
C ASP A 257 -8.60 3.72 23.54
N GLY A 258 -8.16 2.56 24.07
CA GLY A 258 -8.53 2.04 25.39
C GLY A 258 -7.44 2.10 26.47
N GLU A 259 -6.27 2.65 26.17
CA GLU A 259 -5.26 2.98 27.20
C GLU A 259 -5.28 4.48 27.44
N GLY A 260 -6.08 4.88 28.43
CA GLY A 260 -6.15 6.22 29.00
C GLY A 260 -6.50 6.09 30.47
#